data_AF-A0A317VBR9-F1
#
_entry.id   AF-A0A317VBR9-F1
#
_cell.length_a   1.000
_cell.length_b   1.000
_cell.length_c   1.000
_cell.angle_alpha   90.00
_cell.angle_beta   90.00
_cell.angle_gamma   90.00
#
_symmetry.space_group_name_H-M   'P 1'
#
loop_
_entity.id
_entity.type
_entity.pdbx_description
1 polymer ?
#
loop_
_entity_poly.entity_id
_entity_poly.type
_entity_poly.pdbx_seq_one_letter_code
_entity_poly.pdbx_strand_id
1 'polypeptide(L)'
;MPINPLPQVLFFDVFGTVVEWRFCVTKALVEAAELALLDPEKRLPANLHERAEGMTFRDWQVIVEEWRKSYGQFTRNFDPSHGFVSVDDHHYTAIHKLLQQRGLEDLFTDDERWNLALCWHRLEPWPDSVEGLRLLNRRFCTCTLSNGNMSLLEDLRNYGSLPFTDVASAEQFGAYKPSPQVYQGAASRFGLETSQCAMVAAHLYDLKAAKALGFSTIYVERAQEEAFTAAQIAEAKQEGFVDQWISLGSDGLIEEFKVHRHADADGHFRRKDSVFRSFVSGGPNALFPAEKNRYVLYLNYGCPWAHRTNLVRSLKGLEDLIQLVVLDPELGPDGWFFSGRNGSAERDPLYGFTKLSQFYFKANPGYEGRYTVPMLWDKKKETIVNNESSEIIRMFYIGFDHLLPEELREISRPGGGFYPAHLRPEIDAMNEWVYHKINNGVYKTGFATTQEAYDENVYPLFEALDRVEQHLGHQPYLFGENITEADIRLYTTICRFDVAYYLIFRCNLRMIRHDYPRIDRWYRRLYYDETERTRGGAFKKTTFLELYKINYLKALGKRSGSTQTIIPAGPSPDILPLEA
;
A
#
# COMPACT_ATOMS: atom_id res chain seq x y z
N MET A 1 -2.26 13.50 -4.29
CA MET A 1 -3.58 14.16 -4.38
C MET A 1 -3.68 14.87 -5.72
N PRO A 2 -4.78 14.73 -6.48
CA PRO A 2 -5.04 15.47 -7.72
C PRO A 2 -5.51 16.93 -7.49
N ILE A 3 -5.36 17.47 -6.26
CA ILE A 3 -5.75 18.84 -5.89
C ILE A 3 -4.60 19.79 -6.23
N ASN A 4 -4.85 20.78 -7.09
CA ASN A 4 -3.89 21.82 -7.49
C ASN A 4 -4.59 23.19 -7.57
N PRO A 5 -4.10 24.24 -6.87
CA PRO A 5 -2.97 24.25 -5.95
C PRO A 5 -3.21 23.39 -4.70
N LEU A 6 -2.13 22.89 -4.10
CA LEU A 6 -2.23 22.12 -2.86
C LEU A 6 -2.74 23.02 -1.72
N PRO A 7 -3.66 22.54 -0.87
CA PRO A 7 -4.13 23.29 0.28
C PRO A 7 -3.00 23.47 1.30
N GLN A 8 -3.06 24.57 2.05
CA GLN A 8 -2.15 24.86 3.16
C GLN A 8 -2.65 24.28 4.48
N VAL A 9 -3.98 24.27 4.68
CA VAL A 9 -4.66 23.71 5.86
C VAL A 9 -5.71 22.69 5.42
N LEU A 10 -5.73 21.55 6.08
CA LEU A 10 -6.78 20.54 5.99
C LEU A 10 -7.69 20.67 7.21
N PHE A 11 -8.92 21.13 6.99
CA PHE A 11 -9.95 21.17 8.01
C PHE A 11 -10.74 19.87 8.02
N PHE A 12 -10.96 19.31 9.20
CA PHE A 12 -11.66 18.05 9.39
C PHE A 12 -12.98 18.26 10.10
N ASP A 13 -14.06 17.83 9.47
CA ASP A 13 -15.19 17.37 10.27
C ASP A 13 -14.72 16.21 11.16
N VAL A 14 -15.21 16.15 12.40
CA VAL A 14 -14.67 15.21 13.40
C VAL A 14 -15.57 14.00 13.56
N PHE A 15 -16.83 14.23 13.94
CA PHE A 15 -17.76 13.16 14.31
C PHE A 15 -18.15 12.32 13.11
N GLY A 16 -17.89 11.02 13.15
CA GLY A 16 -18.18 10.12 12.04
C GLY A 16 -17.06 10.11 10.99
N THR A 17 -16.34 11.21 10.81
CA THR A 17 -15.20 11.31 9.87
C THR A 17 -13.91 10.72 10.44
N VAL A 18 -13.49 11.15 11.64
CA VAL A 18 -12.23 10.69 12.27
C VAL A 18 -12.47 9.86 13.53
N VAL A 19 -13.63 10.00 14.17
CA VAL A 19 -14.05 9.17 15.32
C VAL A 19 -15.36 8.44 15.02
N GLU A 20 -15.50 7.25 15.62
CA GLU A 20 -16.67 6.40 15.54
C GLU A 20 -17.60 6.75 16.73
N TRP A 21 -18.82 7.21 16.46
CA TRP A 21 -19.73 7.65 17.52
C TRP A 21 -20.79 6.61 17.88
N ARG A 22 -21.22 5.79 16.92
CA ARG A 22 -22.42 4.97 17.06
C ARG A 22 -22.24 3.88 18.10
N PHE A 23 -21.18 3.08 17.98
CA PHE A 23 -20.85 2.06 18.96
C PHE A 23 -20.42 2.69 20.28
N CYS A 24 -19.54 3.70 20.25
CA CYS A 24 -19.05 4.35 21.48
C CYS A 24 -20.17 4.92 22.35
N VAL A 25 -21.10 5.69 21.78
CA VAL A 25 -22.21 6.29 22.54
C VAL A 25 -23.25 5.25 22.94
N THR A 26 -23.52 4.25 22.09
CA THR A 26 -24.43 3.15 22.46
C THR A 26 -23.88 2.36 23.65
N LYS A 27 -22.58 2.02 23.61
CA LYS A 27 -21.90 1.34 24.70
C LYS A 27 -21.96 2.15 25.99
N ALA A 28 -21.65 3.45 25.95
CA ALA A 28 -21.72 4.31 27.12
C ALA A 28 -23.12 4.37 27.74
N LEU A 29 -24.17 4.42 26.92
CA LEU A 29 -25.56 4.43 27.40
C LEU A 29 -25.98 3.08 28.00
N VAL A 30 -25.56 1.97 27.40
CA VAL A 30 -25.78 0.61 27.91
C VAL A 30 -25.07 0.42 29.25
N GLU A 31 -23.78 0.74 29.34
CA GLU A 31 -22.99 0.61 30.57
C GLU A 31 -23.58 1.46 31.70
N ALA A 32 -24.03 2.69 31.40
CA ALA A 32 -24.69 3.53 32.38
C ALA A 32 -26.02 2.92 32.86
N ALA A 33 -26.82 2.34 31.95
CA ALA A 33 -28.08 1.69 32.32
C ALA A 33 -27.83 0.45 33.18
N GLU A 34 -26.84 -0.38 32.83
CA GLU A 34 -26.44 -1.55 33.62
C GLU A 34 -25.99 -1.15 35.03
N LEU A 35 -25.15 -0.11 35.15
CA LEU A 35 -24.73 0.42 36.44
C LEU A 35 -25.91 0.95 37.26
N ALA A 36 -26.86 1.63 36.62
CA ALA A 36 -28.06 2.13 37.30
C ALA A 36 -28.97 1.00 37.82
N LEU A 37 -29.06 -0.12 37.09
CA LEU A 37 -29.84 -1.30 37.50
C LEU A 37 -29.17 -2.09 38.64
N LEU A 38 -27.83 -2.07 38.69
CA LEU A 38 -27.05 -2.76 39.71
C LEU A 38 -26.87 -1.96 41.02
N ASP A 39 -27.21 -0.67 41.02
CA ASP A 39 -27.05 0.21 42.19
C ASP A 39 -28.13 -0.09 43.25
N PRO A 40 -27.76 -0.66 44.43
CA PRO A 40 -28.73 -0.99 45.47
C PRO A 40 -29.36 0.25 46.13
N GLU A 41 -28.75 1.43 45.99
CA GLU A 41 -29.28 2.68 46.54
C GLU A 41 -30.35 3.31 45.61
N LYS A 42 -30.39 2.91 44.34
CA LYS A 42 -31.42 3.36 43.38
C LYS A 42 -32.73 2.60 43.56
N ARG A 43 -33.73 3.27 44.14
CA ARG A 43 -35.10 2.76 44.25
C ARG A 43 -35.89 2.99 42.97
N LEU A 44 -35.64 2.16 41.95
CA LEU A 44 -36.35 2.23 40.67
C LEU A 44 -37.74 1.56 40.76
N PRO A 45 -38.79 2.15 40.15
CA PRO A 45 -40.07 1.46 39.96
C PRO A 45 -39.90 0.12 39.24
N ALA A 46 -40.62 -0.93 39.66
CA ALA A 46 -40.47 -2.28 39.09
C ALA A 46 -40.69 -2.34 37.56
N ASN A 47 -41.65 -1.54 37.05
CA ASN A 47 -41.92 -1.42 35.62
C ASN A 47 -40.82 -0.69 34.84
N LEU A 48 -40.09 0.23 35.49
CA LEU A 48 -38.91 0.88 34.91
C LEU A 48 -37.74 -0.10 34.87
N HIS A 49 -37.51 -0.82 35.95
CA HIS A 49 -36.46 -1.84 36.05
C HIS A 49 -36.64 -2.92 34.98
N GLU A 50 -37.82 -3.54 34.90
CA GLU A 50 -38.13 -4.59 33.91
C GLU A 50 -37.96 -4.09 32.47
N ARG A 51 -38.34 -2.83 32.19
CA ARG A 51 -38.17 -2.23 30.86
C ARG A 51 -36.71 -2.05 30.50
N ALA A 52 -35.92 -1.44 31.39
CA ALA A 52 -34.51 -1.18 31.14
C ALA A 52 -33.70 -2.47 31.06
N GLU A 53 -33.98 -3.46 31.91
CA GLU A 53 -33.38 -4.80 31.88
C GLU A 53 -33.72 -5.57 30.60
N GLY A 54 -34.93 -5.38 30.06
CA GLY A 54 -35.36 -6.01 28.81
C GLY A 54 -34.81 -5.38 27.53
N MET A 55 -34.12 -4.24 27.60
CA MET A 55 -33.59 -3.55 26.42
C MET A 55 -32.30 -4.19 25.92
N THR A 56 -32.26 -4.48 24.61
CA THR A 56 -31.07 -4.98 23.94
C THR A 56 -30.14 -3.84 23.54
N PHE A 57 -28.87 -4.15 23.21
CA PHE A 57 -27.93 -3.17 22.63
C PHE A 57 -28.53 -2.41 21.44
N ARG A 58 -29.33 -3.09 20.61
CA ARG A 58 -29.99 -2.48 19.45
C ARG A 58 -31.06 -1.47 19.85
N ASP A 59 -31.79 -1.72 20.93
CA ASP A 59 -32.81 -0.79 21.43
C ASP A 59 -32.16 0.49 21.96
N TRP A 60 -31.04 0.37 22.66
CA TRP A 60 -30.21 1.50 23.06
C TRP A 60 -29.63 2.24 21.86
N GLN A 61 -29.16 1.52 20.83
CA GLN A 61 -28.64 2.13 19.60
C GLN A 61 -29.69 2.98 18.89
N VAL A 62 -30.97 2.58 18.91
CA VAL A 62 -32.06 3.38 18.33
C VAL A 62 -32.20 4.72 19.05
N ILE A 63 -32.04 4.77 20.38
CA ILE A 63 -32.03 6.02 21.14
C ILE A 63 -30.87 6.91 20.69
N VAL A 64 -29.68 6.34 20.50
CA VAL A 64 -28.49 7.09 20.08
C VAL A 64 -28.63 7.62 18.64
N GLU A 65 -29.20 6.85 17.72
CA GLU A 65 -29.52 7.29 16.36
C GLU A 65 -30.48 8.49 16.36
N GLU A 66 -31.53 8.45 17.18
CA GLU A 66 -32.45 9.57 17.36
C GLU A 66 -31.78 10.78 18.03
N TRP A 67 -30.88 10.54 18.96
CA TRP A 67 -30.08 11.58 19.59
C TRP A 67 -29.19 12.30 18.57
N ARG A 68 -28.49 11.55 17.71
CA ARG A 68 -27.68 12.10 16.61
C ARG A 68 -28.54 12.87 15.60
N LYS A 69 -29.73 12.35 15.28
CA LYS A 69 -30.69 13.03 14.40
C LYS A 69 -31.17 14.37 14.99
N SER A 70 -31.42 14.42 16.30
CA SER A 70 -31.82 15.66 16.99
C SER A 70 -30.75 16.75 16.86
N TYR A 71 -29.47 16.38 16.98
CA TYR A 71 -28.33 17.27 16.80
C TYR A 71 -28.26 17.81 15.35
N GLY A 72 -28.51 16.96 14.35
CA GLY A 72 -28.57 17.40 12.95
C GLY A 72 -29.71 18.38 12.67
N GLN A 73 -30.84 18.25 13.36
CA GLN A 73 -31.95 19.21 13.28
C GLN A 73 -31.62 20.53 14.00
N PHE A 74 -31.05 20.43 15.20
CA PHE A 74 -30.63 21.57 16.02
C PHE A 74 -29.65 22.48 15.26
N THR A 75 -28.59 21.92 14.71
CA THR A 75 -27.55 22.68 13.99
C THR A 75 -28.06 23.33 12.71
N ARG A 76 -28.96 22.67 11.96
CA ARG A 76 -29.55 23.23 10.72
C ARG A 76 -30.59 24.33 10.95
N ASN A 77 -31.28 24.28 12.09
CA ASN A 77 -32.34 25.23 12.45
C ASN A 77 -31.84 26.34 13.38
N PHE A 78 -30.52 26.51 13.51
CA PHE A 78 -29.94 27.53 14.37
C PHE A 78 -30.34 28.94 13.91
N ASP A 79 -30.86 29.71 14.86
CA ASP A 79 -31.20 31.12 14.69
C ASP A 79 -30.29 31.96 15.61
N PRO A 80 -29.37 32.76 15.04
CA PRO A 80 -28.42 33.53 15.84
C PRO A 80 -29.07 34.57 16.75
N SER A 81 -30.35 34.91 16.55
CA SER A 81 -31.08 35.83 17.43
C SER A 81 -31.37 35.27 18.83
N HIS A 82 -31.31 33.94 19.02
CA HIS A 82 -31.58 33.26 20.29
C HIS A 82 -30.32 32.99 21.14
N GLY A 83 -29.15 33.45 20.68
CA GLY A 83 -27.86 33.13 21.31
C GLY A 83 -27.34 31.75 20.93
N PHE A 84 -26.02 31.55 21.06
CA PHE A 84 -25.38 30.28 20.77
C PHE A 84 -25.59 29.28 21.93
N VAL A 85 -25.90 28.03 21.60
CA VAL A 85 -26.12 26.94 22.58
C VAL A 85 -25.00 25.92 22.41
N SER A 86 -24.31 25.48 23.45
CA SER A 86 -23.25 24.49 23.23
C SER A 86 -23.83 23.15 22.72
N VAL A 87 -23.01 22.36 22.03
CA VAL A 87 -23.44 21.01 21.62
C VAL A 87 -23.68 20.12 22.84
N ASP A 88 -22.96 20.34 23.93
CA ASP A 88 -23.18 19.67 25.22
C ASP A 88 -24.56 19.99 25.81
N ASP A 89 -24.95 21.27 25.85
CA ASP A 89 -26.27 21.71 26.34
C ASP A 89 -27.41 21.09 25.51
N HIS A 90 -27.25 21.07 24.18
CA HIS A 90 -28.19 20.40 23.30
C HIS A 90 -28.22 18.89 23.57
N HIS A 91 -27.06 18.25 23.71
CA HIS A 91 -26.97 16.82 23.96
C HIS A 91 -27.67 16.43 25.26
N TYR A 92 -27.45 17.15 26.36
CA TYR A 92 -28.16 16.92 27.61
C TYR A 92 -29.68 17.11 27.47
N THR A 93 -30.11 18.21 26.85
CA THR A 93 -31.54 18.48 26.65
C THR A 93 -32.20 17.38 25.82
N ALA A 94 -31.52 16.92 24.77
CA ALA A 94 -32.01 15.89 23.88
C ALA A 94 -32.09 14.51 24.54
N ILE A 95 -31.06 14.08 25.29
CA ILE A 95 -31.10 12.78 25.96
C ILE A 95 -32.18 12.75 27.04
N HIS A 96 -32.35 13.83 27.81
CA HIS A 96 -33.43 13.93 28.80
C HIS A 96 -34.80 13.71 28.14
N LYS A 97 -35.07 14.39 27.02
CA LYS A 97 -36.33 14.24 26.26
C LYS A 97 -36.51 12.82 25.71
N LEU A 98 -35.45 12.23 25.16
CA LEU A 98 -35.51 10.88 24.57
C LEU A 98 -35.78 9.80 25.62
N LEU A 99 -35.20 9.95 26.81
CA LEU A 99 -35.45 9.08 27.96
C LEU A 99 -36.88 9.25 28.47
N GLN A 100 -37.35 10.49 28.63
CA GLN A 100 -38.71 10.78 29.06
C GLN A 100 -39.78 10.19 28.13
N GLN A 101 -39.59 10.29 26.82
CA GLN A 101 -40.50 9.70 25.82
C GLN A 101 -40.61 8.18 25.92
N ARG A 102 -39.61 7.54 26.53
CA ARG A 102 -39.51 6.09 26.71
C ARG A 102 -39.79 5.66 28.15
N GLY A 103 -40.15 6.60 29.01
CA GLY A 103 -40.34 6.37 30.44
C GLY A 103 -39.08 5.80 31.10
N LEU A 104 -37.90 6.34 30.75
CA LEU A 104 -36.56 5.97 31.27
C LEU A 104 -35.89 7.14 32.00
N GLU A 105 -36.58 8.27 32.20
CA GLU A 105 -36.04 9.51 32.77
C GLU A 105 -35.51 9.34 34.19
N ASP A 106 -36.15 8.50 35.00
CA ASP A 106 -35.80 8.24 36.39
C ASP A 106 -34.70 7.18 36.54
N LEU A 107 -34.23 6.59 35.43
CA LEU A 107 -33.10 5.65 35.45
C LEU A 107 -31.79 6.37 35.81
N PHE A 108 -31.69 7.63 35.42
CA PHE A 108 -30.50 8.46 35.58
C PHE A 108 -30.83 9.70 36.40
N THR A 109 -29.99 9.98 37.39
CA THR A 109 -29.94 11.28 38.08
C THR A 109 -29.52 12.38 37.12
N ASP A 110 -29.60 13.63 37.59
CA ASP A 110 -29.20 14.76 36.75
C ASP A 110 -27.72 14.75 36.38
N ASP A 111 -26.85 14.45 37.36
CA ASP A 111 -25.41 14.30 37.18
C ASP A 111 -25.08 13.17 36.19
N GLU A 112 -25.80 12.05 36.27
CA GLU A 112 -25.62 10.94 35.33
C GLU A 112 -26.07 11.29 33.91
N ARG A 113 -27.15 12.06 33.75
CA ARG A 113 -27.56 12.55 32.42
C ARG A 113 -26.53 13.53 31.85
N TRP A 114 -25.91 14.37 32.67
CA TRP A 114 -24.82 15.23 32.21
C TRP A 114 -23.59 14.40 31.83
N ASN A 115 -23.23 13.39 32.62
CA ASN A 115 -22.16 12.46 32.28
C ASN A 115 -22.41 11.68 30.98
N LEU A 116 -23.67 11.32 30.71
CA LEU A 116 -24.10 10.74 29.44
C LEU A 116 -23.94 11.73 28.30
N ALA A 117 -24.34 13.00 28.46
CA ALA A 117 -24.09 14.03 27.44
C ALA A 117 -22.59 14.19 27.15
N LEU A 118 -21.74 14.13 28.18
CA LEU A 118 -20.29 14.19 28.04
C LEU A 118 -19.66 12.90 27.50
N CYS A 119 -20.41 11.82 27.22
CA CYS A 119 -19.84 10.64 26.58
C CYS A 119 -19.37 10.91 25.15
N TRP A 120 -19.94 11.93 24.49
CA TRP A 120 -19.53 12.41 23.17
C TRP A 120 -18.10 12.99 23.14
N HIS A 121 -17.49 13.22 24.29
CA HIS A 121 -16.09 13.63 24.45
C HIS A 121 -15.11 12.44 24.41
N ARG A 122 -15.62 11.20 24.47
CA ARG A 122 -14.83 9.97 24.59
C ARG A 122 -15.19 8.98 23.50
N LEU A 123 -14.90 9.35 22.26
CA LEU A 123 -15.16 8.53 21.08
C LEU A 123 -13.87 7.93 20.56
N GLU A 124 -13.89 6.64 20.22
CA GLU A 124 -12.73 5.97 19.66
C GLU A 124 -12.45 6.46 18.22
N PRO A 125 -11.19 6.71 17.85
CA PRO A 125 -10.83 7.03 16.48
C PRO A 125 -11.07 5.84 15.56
N TRP A 126 -11.42 6.10 14.29
CA TRP A 126 -11.34 5.04 13.28
C TRP A 126 -9.90 4.48 13.19
N PRO A 127 -9.71 3.19 12.84
CA PRO A 127 -8.39 2.55 12.86
C PRO A 127 -7.31 3.26 12.04
N ASP A 128 -7.72 4.00 11.00
CA ASP A 128 -6.85 4.77 10.10
C ASP A 128 -6.61 6.22 10.55
N SER A 129 -7.41 6.77 11.46
CA SER A 129 -7.42 8.21 11.74
C SER A 129 -6.12 8.72 12.34
N VAL A 130 -5.60 8.07 13.38
CA VAL A 130 -4.41 8.52 14.11
C VAL A 130 -3.18 8.52 13.22
N GLU A 131 -2.92 7.41 12.52
CA GLU A 131 -1.77 7.29 11.62
C GLU A 131 -1.96 8.15 10.36
N GLY A 132 -3.16 8.21 9.79
CA GLY A 132 -3.48 9.06 8.65
C GLY A 132 -3.22 10.53 8.93
N LEU A 133 -3.70 11.05 10.06
CA LEU A 133 -3.42 12.42 10.50
C LEU A 133 -1.91 12.65 10.71
N ARG A 134 -1.20 11.70 11.32
CA ARG A 134 0.26 11.78 11.50
C ARG A 134 1.02 11.85 10.16
N LEU A 135 0.56 11.11 9.15
CA LEU A 135 1.14 11.14 7.81
C LEU A 135 0.84 12.47 7.12
N LEU A 136 -0.39 12.96 7.20
CA LEU A 136 -0.80 14.25 6.62
C LEU A 136 -0.02 15.42 7.24
N ASN A 137 0.24 15.39 8.55
CA ASN A 137 1.02 16.40 9.26
C ASN A 137 2.47 16.56 8.78
N ARG A 138 3.00 15.61 8.00
CA ARG A 138 4.32 15.77 7.37
C ARG A 138 4.32 16.84 6.30
N ARG A 139 3.15 17.23 5.79
CA ARG A 139 3.01 18.15 4.67
C ARG A 139 2.00 19.28 4.91
N PHE A 140 0.96 19.02 5.69
CA PHE A 140 -0.16 19.95 5.88
C PHE A 140 -0.35 20.29 7.35
N CYS A 141 -0.90 21.47 7.64
CA CYS A 141 -1.51 21.76 8.93
C CYS A 141 -2.88 21.08 8.97
N THR A 142 -3.12 20.19 9.93
CA THR A 142 -4.43 19.57 10.15
C THR A 142 -5.15 20.28 11.30
N CYS A 143 -6.39 20.68 11.07
CA CYS A 143 -7.20 21.40 12.03
C CYS A 143 -8.60 20.78 12.10
N THR A 144 -9.18 20.68 13.29
CA THR A 144 -10.61 20.36 13.39
C THR A 144 -11.44 21.52 12.83
N LEU A 145 -12.59 21.24 12.26
CA LEU A 145 -13.64 22.20 11.96
C LEU A 145 -14.98 21.50 12.12
N SER A 146 -15.42 21.37 13.36
CA SER A 146 -16.63 20.64 13.74
C SER A 146 -17.58 21.55 14.53
N ASN A 147 -18.86 21.21 14.52
CA ASN A 147 -19.90 21.96 15.25
C ASN A 147 -19.82 21.75 16.77
N GLY A 148 -19.11 20.72 17.24
CA GLY A 148 -18.88 20.50 18.68
C GLY A 148 -18.14 21.67 19.33
N ASN A 149 -18.45 21.98 20.58
CA ASN A 149 -17.79 23.04 21.36
C ASN A 149 -16.30 22.76 21.58
N MET A 150 -15.55 23.79 21.97
CA MET A 150 -14.09 23.71 22.08
C MET A 150 -13.61 22.64 23.07
N SER A 151 -14.21 22.54 24.25
CA SER A 151 -13.87 21.51 25.25
C SER A 151 -14.07 20.10 24.71
N LEU A 152 -15.19 19.86 24.02
CA LEU A 152 -15.49 18.59 23.40
C LEU A 152 -14.39 18.18 22.41
N LEU A 153 -14.01 19.08 21.50
CA LEU A 153 -13.01 18.76 20.47
C LEU A 153 -11.61 18.54 21.06
N GLU A 154 -11.22 19.29 22.09
CA GLU A 154 -9.97 19.04 22.82
C GLU A 154 -10.00 17.71 23.58
N ASP A 155 -11.12 17.36 24.22
CA ASP A 155 -11.25 16.08 24.91
C ASP A 155 -11.19 14.90 23.92
N LEU A 156 -11.85 14.99 22.76
CA LEU A 156 -11.74 13.99 21.71
C LEU A 156 -10.31 13.84 21.20
N ARG A 157 -9.62 14.97 21.00
CA ARG A 157 -8.22 15.00 20.57
C ARG A 157 -7.34 14.27 21.57
N ASN A 158 -7.52 14.55 22.87
CA ASN A 158 -6.75 13.94 23.94
C ASN A 158 -7.09 12.47 24.14
N TYR A 159 -8.38 12.12 24.23
CA TYR A 159 -8.86 10.75 24.41
C TYR A 159 -8.43 9.84 23.26
N GLY A 160 -8.65 10.28 22.02
CA GLY A 160 -8.30 9.52 20.82
C GLY A 160 -6.83 9.62 20.41
N SER A 161 -6.01 10.40 21.14
CA SER A 161 -4.63 10.73 20.74
C SER A 161 -4.52 11.22 19.28
N LEU A 162 -5.52 11.98 18.84
CA LEU A 162 -5.61 12.47 17.47
C LEU A 162 -4.55 13.55 17.27
N PRO A 163 -3.56 13.38 16.37
CA PRO A 163 -2.42 14.30 16.28
C PRO A 163 -2.78 15.58 15.50
N PHE A 164 -3.98 16.13 15.66
CA PHE A 164 -4.32 17.43 15.06
C PHE A 164 -3.31 18.50 15.49
N THR A 165 -2.83 19.26 14.52
CA THR A 165 -1.90 20.37 14.79
C THR A 165 -2.59 21.58 15.39
N ASP A 166 -3.90 21.73 15.13
CA ASP A 166 -4.72 22.81 15.67
C ASP A 166 -6.18 22.35 15.86
N VAL A 167 -6.95 23.07 16.67
CA VAL A 167 -8.36 22.78 16.97
C VAL A 167 -9.17 24.04 16.70
N ALA A 168 -10.11 23.96 15.76
CA ALA A 168 -11.17 24.96 15.56
C ALA A 168 -12.56 24.35 15.73
N SER A 169 -13.44 25.13 16.35
CA SER A 169 -14.84 24.80 16.61
C SER A 169 -15.74 25.84 15.94
N ALA A 170 -16.92 25.40 15.48
CA ALA A 170 -17.95 26.31 15.01
C ALA A 170 -18.42 27.30 16.11
N GLU A 171 -18.32 26.91 17.38
CA GLU A 171 -18.59 27.77 18.55
C GLU A 171 -17.78 29.06 18.54
N GLN A 172 -16.51 29.00 18.12
CA GLN A 172 -15.64 30.18 18.02
C GLN A 172 -16.16 31.23 17.04
N PHE A 173 -17.06 30.81 16.12
CA PHE A 173 -17.66 31.66 15.10
C PHE A 173 -19.13 31.97 15.41
N GLY A 174 -19.68 31.48 16.52
CA GLY A 174 -21.07 31.72 16.92
C GLY A 174 -22.12 31.19 15.93
N ALA A 175 -21.79 30.14 15.18
CA ALA A 175 -22.66 29.53 14.18
C ALA A 175 -22.37 28.02 14.06
N TYR A 176 -23.20 27.27 13.34
CA TYR A 176 -22.92 25.87 12.96
C TYR A 176 -22.79 25.73 11.46
N LYS A 177 -21.97 24.77 11.02
CA LYS A 177 -21.97 24.26 9.65
C LYS A 177 -23.39 23.80 9.28
N PRO A 178 -23.90 24.14 8.08
CA PRO A 178 -23.16 24.66 6.92
C PRO A 178 -23.09 26.20 6.78
N SER A 179 -23.21 26.97 7.87
CA SER A 179 -23.09 28.44 7.79
C SER A 179 -21.74 28.88 7.17
N PRO A 180 -21.74 29.79 6.17
CA PRO A 180 -20.51 30.32 5.59
C PRO A 180 -19.54 30.95 6.60
N GLN A 181 -20.08 31.51 7.68
CA GLN A 181 -19.32 32.13 8.76
C GLN A 181 -18.31 31.16 9.39
N VAL A 182 -18.65 29.87 9.48
CA VAL A 182 -17.77 28.85 10.07
C VAL A 182 -16.56 28.58 9.18
N TYR A 183 -16.76 28.38 7.87
CA TYR A 183 -15.66 28.10 6.94
C TYR A 183 -14.78 29.33 6.70
N GLN A 184 -15.40 30.50 6.48
CA GLN A 184 -14.67 31.75 6.26
C GLN A 184 -13.92 32.18 7.53
N GLY A 185 -14.55 32.06 8.69
CA GLY A 185 -13.92 32.33 9.99
C GLY A 185 -12.73 31.41 10.24
N ALA A 186 -12.88 30.11 9.94
CA ALA A 186 -11.79 29.14 10.07
C ALA A 186 -10.60 29.47 9.16
N ALA A 187 -10.83 29.77 7.88
CA ALA A 187 -9.77 30.17 6.96
C ALA A 187 -9.08 31.47 7.41
N SER A 188 -9.88 32.46 7.82
CA SER A 188 -9.38 33.77 8.30
C SER A 188 -8.53 33.65 9.55
N ARG A 189 -8.82 32.70 10.45
CA ARG A 189 -8.01 32.43 11.65
C ARG A 189 -6.56 32.03 11.31
N PHE A 190 -6.34 31.42 10.14
CA PHE A 190 -5.01 31.07 9.63
C PHE A 190 -4.43 32.14 8.68
N GLY A 191 -5.12 33.26 8.46
CA GLY A 191 -4.71 34.28 7.50
C GLY A 191 -4.76 33.79 6.04
N LEU A 192 -5.68 32.86 5.75
CA LEU A 192 -5.82 32.22 4.45
C LEU A 192 -7.14 32.57 3.77
N GLU A 193 -7.12 32.57 2.44
CA GLU A 193 -8.33 32.51 1.62
C GLU A 193 -8.91 31.10 1.65
N THR A 194 -10.23 30.97 1.50
CA THR A 194 -10.93 29.68 1.48
C THR A 194 -10.42 28.75 0.37
N SER A 195 -9.97 29.30 -0.76
CA SER A 195 -9.35 28.55 -1.87
C SER A 195 -7.98 27.94 -1.55
N GLN A 196 -7.37 28.33 -0.44
CA GLN A 196 -6.10 27.78 0.05
C GLN A 196 -6.32 26.67 1.10
N CYS A 197 -7.57 26.33 1.39
CA CYS A 197 -7.97 25.37 2.41
C CYS A 197 -8.66 24.17 1.76
N ALA A 198 -8.64 23.03 2.45
CA ALA A 198 -9.47 21.88 2.09
C ALA A 198 -10.33 21.42 3.25
N MET A 199 -11.54 20.95 2.94
CA MET A 199 -12.46 20.32 3.89
C MET A 199 -12.45 18.81 3.71
N VAL A 200 -12.24 18.08 4.80
CA VAL A 200 -12.26 16.62 4.87
C VAL A 200 -13.44 16.18 5.71
N ALA A 201 -14.37 15.42 5.13
CA ALA A 201 -15.58 14.99 5.83
C ALA A 201 -16.14 13.67 5.28
N ALA A 202 -16.85 12.95 6.14
CA ALA A 202 -17.68 11.80 5.77
C ALA A 202 -19.12 12.19 5.38
N HIS A 203 -19.43 13.50 5.32
CA HIS A 203 -20.76 14.01 4.97
C HIS A 203 -20.70 14.94 3.76
N LEU A 204 -21.39 14.55 2.68
CA LEU A 204 -21.40 15.25 1.41
C LEU A 204 -22.03 16.64 1.51
N TYR A 205 -23.00 16.85 2.40
CA TYR A 205 -23.62 18.18 2.57
C TYR A 205 -22.61 19.22 3.09
N ASP A 206 -21.69 18.81 3.96
CA ASP A 206 -20.64 19.66 4.52
C ASP A 206 -19.63 20.04 3.42
N LEU A 207 -19.20 19.06 2.63
CA LEU A 207 -18.32 19.28 1.48
C LEU A 207 -18.97 20.18 0.43
N LYS A 208 -20.26 20.00 0.13
CA LYS A 208 -20.98 20.86 -0.82
C LYS A 208 -20.98 22.32 -0.36
N ALA A 209 -21.20 22.57 0.93
CA ALA A 209 -21.14 23.91 1.51
C ALA A 209 -19.73 24.51 1.44
N ALA A 210 -18.71 23.73 1.83
CA ALA A 210 -17.31 24.16 1.75
C ALA A 210 -16.88 24.49 0.30
N LYS A 211 -17.26 23.63 -0.66
CA LYS A 211 -16.94 23.82 -2.08
C LYS A 211 -17.55 25.10 -2.65
N ALA A 212 -18.79 25.42 -2.27
CA ALA A 212 -19.46 26.65 -2.68
C ALA A 212 -18.72 27.93 -2.22
N LEU A 213 -17.89 27.82 -1.18
CA LEU A 213 -17.07 28.90 -0.65
C LEU A 213 -15.63 28.87 -1.16
N GLY A 214 -15.28 27.92 -2.04
CA GLY A 214 -13.97 27.82 -2.68
C GLY A 214 -13.01 26.79 -2.08
N PHE A 215 -13.39 26.07 -1.02
CA PHE A 215 -12.52 25.02 -0.46
C PHE A 215 -12.30 23.90 -1.48
N SER A 216 -11.11 23.28 -1.43
CA SER A 216 -10.96 21.92 -1.96
C SER A 216 -11.68 20.92 -1.05
N THR A 217 -12.15 19.80 -1.59
CA THR A 217 -12.99 18.86 -0.84
C THR A 217 -12.53 17.43 -0.95
N ILE A 218 -12.43 16.76 0.19
CA ILE A 218 -11.98 15.38 0.31
C ILE A 218 -13.07 14.60 1.06
N TYR A 219 -13.71 13.68 0.35
CA TYR A 219 -14.70 12.78 0.95
C TYR A 219 -14.04 11.51 1.48
N VAL A 220 -14.29 11.21 2.75
CA VAL A 220 -13.84 9.96 3.40
C VAL A 220 -15.05 9.10 3.65
N GLU A 221 -15.21 8.05 2.87
CA GLU A 221 -16.36 7.17 3.00
C GLU A 221 -16.27 6.33 4.29
N ARG A 222 -17.31 6.41 5.13
CA ARG A 222 -17.40 5.71 6.41
C ARG A 222 -18.68 4.88 6.44
N ALA A 223 -18.57 3.63 6.87
CA ALA A 223 -19.70 2.72 6.93
C ALA A 223 -20.81 3.30 7.82
N GLN A 224 -22.02 3.36 7.28
CA GLN A 224 -23.23 3.83 7.98
C GLN A 224 -23.21 5.31 8.43
N GLU A 225 -22.29 6.15 7.91
CA GLU A 225 -22.24 7.57 8.29
C GLU A 225 -23.02 8.48 7.33
N GLU A 226 -22.89 8.27 6.02
CA GLU A 226 -23.57 9.09 5.03
C GLU A 226 -25.06 8.72 4.95
N ALA A 227 -25.92 9.75 4.98
CA ALA A 227 -27.37 9.61 4.89
C ALA A 227 -27.88 9.58 3.44
N PHE A 228 -27.05 9.96 2.48
CA PHE A 228 -27.39 9.93 1.06
C PHE A 228 -27.58 8.50 0.55
N THR A 229 -28.62 8.31 -0.26
CA THR A 229 -28.83 7.07 -1.02
C THR A 229 -27.76 6.89 -2.09
N ALA A 230 -27.62 5.67 -2.62
CA ALA A 230 -26.69 5.40 -3.72
C ALA A 230 -26.94 6.30 -4.95
N ALA A 231 -28.20 6.66 -5.23
CA ALA A 231 -28.55 7.58 -6.31
C ALA A 231 -28.04 9.01 -6.03
N GLN A 232 -28.19 9.50 -4.80
CA GLN A 232 -27.69 10.82 -4.40
C GLN A 232 -26.16 10.87 -4.36
N ILE A 233 -25.48 9.78 -4.00
CA ILE A 233 -24.02 9.67 -4.09
C ILE A 233 -23.57 9.71 -5.56
N ALA A 234 -24.28 9.02 -6.46
CA ALA A 234 -24.00 9.07 -7.89
C ALA A 234 -24.20 10.47 -8.48
N GLU A 235 -25.25 11.18 -8.04
CA GLU A 235 -25.50 12.59 -8.40
C GLU A 235 -24.39 13.50 -7.87
N ALA A 236 -23.97 13.35 -6.62
CA ALA A 236 -22.85 14.11 -6.04
C ALA A 236 -21.54 13.95 -6.82
N LYS A 237 -21.26 12.74 -7.34
CA LYS A 237 -20.12 12.49 -8.24
C LYS A 237 -20.24 13.24 -9.56
N GLN A 238 -21.44 13.39 -10.11
CA GLN A 238 -21.70 14.13 -11.35
C GLN A 238 -21.62 15.64 -11.15
N GLU A 239 -22.11 16.15 -10.02
CA GLU A 239 -22.02 17.59 -9.68
C GLU A 239 -20.57 18.06 -9.52
N GLY A 240 -19.63 17.16 -9.22
CA GLY A 240 -18.20 17.48 -9.19
C GLY A 240 -17.77 18.37 -8.02
N PHE A 241 -18.55 18.44 -6.94
CA PHE A 241 -18.18 19.24 -5.76
C PHE A 241 -17.22 18.53 -4.81
N VAL A 242 -16.84 17.28 -5.09
CA VAL A 242 -15.85 16.48 -4.34
C VAL A 242 -14.59 16.30 -5.19
N ASP A 243 -13.47 16.92 -4.79
CA ASP A 243 -12.22 16.86 -5.54
C ASP A 243 -11.47 15.53 -5.37
N GLN A 244 -11.63 14.87 -4.22
CA GLN A 244 -11.02 13.57 -3.95
C GLN A 244 -11.96 12.66 -3.16
N TRP A 245 -12.08 11.41 -3.62
CA TRP A 245 -12.87 10.35 -2.99
C TRP A 245 -11.95 9.30 -2.37
N ILE A 246 -12.10 9.05 -1.08
CA ILE A 246 -11.49 7.94 -0.35
C ILE A 246 -12.61 6.94 -0.08
N SER A 247 -12.69 5.91 -0.92
CA SER A 247 -13.81 4.95 -0.89
C SER A 247 -13.72 3.95 0.26
N LEU A 248 -14.87 3.38 0.61
CA LEU A 248 -14.99 2.28 1.56
C LEU A 248 -14.18 1.07 1.07
N GLY A 249 -13.37 0.48 1.96
CA GLY A 249 -12.44 -0.62 1.62
C GLY A 249 -11.07 -0.17 1.11
N SER A 250 -10.81 1.14 1.01
CA SER A 250 -9.44 1.67 1.02
C SER A 250 -8.86 1.66 2.44
N ASP A 251 -7.57 1.97 2.58
CA ASP A 251 -6.91 2.13 3.88
C ASP A 251 -7.30 3.44 4.61
N GLY A 252 -8.42 4.06 4.21
CA GLY A 252 -8.93 5.31 4.79
C GLY A 252 -7.97 6.49 4.61
N LEU A 253 -7.74 7.26 5.67
CA LEU A 253 -6.77 8.37 5.70
C LEU A 253 -5.32 7.91 5.57
N ILE A 254 -5.03 6.61 5.69
CA ILE A 254 -3.69 6.07 5.53
C ILE A 254 -3.32 5.91 4.06
N GLU A 255 -4.30 5.85 3.13
CA GLU A 255 -4.15 5.41 1.73
C GLU A 255 -2.69 5.36 1.28
N GLU A 256 -2.03 4.24 1.61
CA GLU A 256 -0.63 4.06 1.28
C GLU A 256 -0.56 4.11 -0.23
N PHE A 257 0.36 4.92 -0.73
CA PHE A 257 0.72 4.96 -2.14
C PHE A 257 0.64 3.56 -2.74
N LYS A 258 -0.03 3.45 -3.91
CA LYS A 258 -0.31 2.23 -4.71
C LYS A 258 0.87 1.26 -4.91
N VAL A 259 2.05 1.60 -4.42
CA VAL A 259 3.31 0.86 -4.42
C VAL A 259 3.24 -0.41 -3.56
N HIS A 260 2.52 -0.42 -2.43
CA HIS A 260 2.42 -1.59 -1.53
C HIS A 260 1.13 -2.42 -1.69
N ARG A 261 0.10 -1.90 -2.37
CA ARG A 261 -1.11 -2.66 -2.70
C ARG A 261 -0.83 -3.57 -3.91
N HIS A 262 -0.56 -4.84 -3.62
CA HIS A 262 -0.23 -5.84 -4.65
C HIS A 262 -1.46 -6.57 -5.19
N ALA A 263 -2.44 -6.91 -4.35
CA ALA A 263 -3.65 -7.63 -4.75
C ALA A 263 -4.80 -6.69 -5.18
N ASP A 264 -5.66 -7.21 -6.07
CA ASP A 264 -6.94 -6.62 -6.44
C ASP A 264 -8.00 -6.90 -5.35
N ALA A 265 -9.20 -6.32 -5.50
CA ALA A 265 -10.27 -6.43 -4.49
C ALA A 265 -10.77 -7.87 -4.25
N ASP A 266 -10.61 -8.76 -5.22
CA ASP A 266 -10.91 -10.20 -5.12
C ASP A 266 -9.79 -11.01 -4.46
N GLY A 267 -8.74 -10.33 -3.98
CA GLY A 267 -7.60 -10.90 -3.30
C GLY A 267 -6.53 -11.52 -4.19
N HIS A 268 -6.69 -11.44 -5.52
CA HIS A 268 -5.70 -11.95 -6.47
C HIS A 268 -4.63 -10.91 -6.79
N PHE A 269 -3.38 -11.35 -6.87
CA PHE A 269 -2.31 -10.55 -7.44
C PHE A 269 -2.27 -10.69 -8.96
N ARG A 270 -2.51 -9.59 -9.68
CA ARG A 270 -2.37 -9.51 -11.14
C ARG A 270 -1.20 -8.59 -11.49
N ARG A 271 -0.14 -9.16 -12.06
CA ARG A 271 1.03 -8.40 -12.51
C ARG A 271 0.64 -7.56 -13.73
N LYS A 272 0.86 -6.25 -13.65
CA LYS A 272 0.74 -5.34 -14.81
C LYS A 272 1.91 -5.52 -15.75
N ASP A 273 1.64 -5.44 -17.05
CA ASP A 273 2.64 -5.56 -18.09
C ASP A 273 3.61 -4.37 -18.13
N SER A 274 4.84 -4.65 -18.58
CA SER A 274 5.88 -3.67 -18.84
C SER A 274 5.53 -2.83 -20.07
N VAL A 275 5.74 -1.50 -19.98
CA VAL A 275 5.29 -0.54 -21.01
C VAL A 275 6.41 -0.14 -22.00
N PHE A 276 7.66 -0.08 -21.54
CA PHE A 276 8.79 0.24 -22.41
C PHE A 276 9.35 -1.05 -23.01
N ARG A 277 9.22 -1.20 -24.33
CA ARG A 277 9.46 -2.47 -25.06
C ARG A 277 10.37 -2.33 -26.28
N SER A 278 11.20 -1.27 -26.31
CA SER A 278 12.17 -1.10 -27.41
C SER A 278 13.37 -2.03 -27.26
N PHE A 279 14.12 -2.24 -28.34
CA PHE A 279 15.26 -3.16 -28.36
C PHE A 279 16.56 -2.45 -28.75
N VAL A 280 17.65 -2.83 -28.07
CA VAL A 280 19.00 -2.57 -28.56
C VAL A 280 19.34 -3.57 -29.67
N SER A 281 19.84 -3.10 -30.81
CA SER A 281 20.22 -3.96 -31.94
C SER A 281 21.44 -3.42 -32.71
N GLY A 282 22.12 -4.29 -33.47
CA GLY A 282 23.35 -3.93 -34.21
C GLY A 282 23.13 -3.43 -35.64
N GLY A 283 21.87 -3.19 -36.06
CA GLY A 283 21.56 -2.80 -37.45
C GLY A 283 21.84 -1.32 -37.73
N PRO A 284 22.11 -0.95 -39.01
CA PRO A 284 22.41 0.44 -39.39
C PRO A 284 21.27 1.43 -39.10
N ASN A 285 20.03 0.94 -39.01
CA ASN A 285 18.83 1.72 -38.70
C ASN A 285 18.27 1.42 -37.30
N ALA A 286 19.07 0.85 -36.39
CA ALA A 286 18.63 0.55 -35.04
C ALA A 286 18.21 1.83 -34.31
N LEU A 287 16.98 1.85 -33.77
CA LEU A 287 16.52 2.97 -32.94
C LEU A 287 17.44 3.17 -31.72
N PHE A 288 17.95 2.06 -31.19
CA PHE A 288 18.92 1.99 -30.10
C PHE A 288 20.10 1.10 -30.55
N PRO A 289 21.15 1.65 -31.21
CA PRO A 289 22.30 0.86 -31.64
C PRO A 289 23.18 0.44 -30.47
N ALA A 290 23.72 -0.78 -30.49
CA ALA A 290 24.64 -1.22 -29.44
C ALA A 290 25.95 -0.42 -29.48
N GLU A 291 26.25 0.32 -28.42
CA GLU A 291 27.40 1.22 -28.34
C GLU A 291 27.99 1.17 -26.93
N LYS A 292 29.33 1.18 -26.84
CA LYS A 292 30.05 1.28 -25.58
C LYS A 292 29.68 2.59 -24.87
N ASN A 293 29.54 2.54 -23.54
CA ASN A 293 29.26 3.70 -22.70
C ASN A 293 27.94 4.43 -23.00
N ARG A 294 26.96 3.82 -23.69
CA ARG A 294 25.65 4.45 -23.95
C ARG A 294 24.56 4.06 -22.96
N TYR A 295 24.53 2.81 -22.52
CA TYR A 295 23.41 2.26 -21.77
C TYR A 295 23.71 2.16 -20.27
N VAL A 296 22.67 2.38 -19.45
CA VAL A 296 22.72 2.17 -18.00
C VAL A 296 21.61 1.21 -17.60
N LEU A 297 21.97 0.18 -16.84
CA LEU A 297 21.04 -0.75 -16.23
C LEU A 297 20.80 -0.31 -14.79
N TYR A 298 19.58 0.13 -14.49
CA TYR A 298 19.12 0.46 -13.14
C TYR A 298 18.41 -0.76 -12.54
N LEU A 299 18.84 -1.18 -11.36
CA LEU A 299 18.24 -2.35 -10.71
C LEU A 299 18.34 -2.35 -9.18
N ASN A 300 17.65 -3.32 -8.57
CA ASN A 300 17.75 -3.66 -7.17
C ASN A 300 18.24 -5.12 -7.03
N TYR A 301 19.16 -5.38 -6.10
CA TYR A 301 19.72 -6.73 -5.92
C TYR A 301 18.71 -7.78 -5.44
N GLY A 302 17.66 -7.40 -4.72
CA GLY A 302 16.62 -8.33 -4.25
C GLY A 302 15.62 -8.76 -5.33
N CYS A 303 15.42 -7.98 -6.38
CA CYS A 303 14.44 -8.29 -7.42
C CYS A 303 14.93 -9.42 -8.38
N PRO A 304 14.18 -10.52 -8.56
CA PRO A 304 14.57 -11.65 -9.41
C PRO A 304 14.55 -11.29 -10.89
N TRP A 305 13.63 -10.43 -11.33
CA TRP A 305 13.57 -9.94 -12.71
C TRP A 305 14.82 -9.13 -13.06
N ALA A 306 15.24 -8.25 -12.15
CA ALA A 306 16.48 -7.50 -12.25
C ALA A 306 17.72 -8.41 -12.20
N HIS A 307 17.69 -9.42 -11.32
CA HIS A 307 18.77 -10.38 -11.18
C HIS A 307 19.06 -11.11 -12.50
N ARG A 308 18.05 -11.45 -13.31
CA ARG A 308 18.26 -12.02 -14.66
C ARG A 308 19.17 -11.15 -15.52
N THR A 309 18.87 -9.85 -15.55
CA THR A 309 19.63 -8.89 -16.38
C THR A 309 21.05 -8.69 -15.87
N ASN A 310 21.25 -8.66 -14.55
CA ASN A 310 22.60 -8.55 -13.96
C ASN A 310 23.41 -9.83 -14.17
N LEU A 311 22.77 -10.99 -14.01
CA LEU A 311 23.39 -12.29 -14.21
C LEU A 311 23.83 -12.45 -15.67
N VAL A 312 22.98 -12.10 -16.64
CA VAL A 312 23.36 -12.14 -18.07
C VAL A 312 24.41 -11.10 -18.41
N ARG A 313 24.31 -9.87 -17.88
CA ARG A 313 25.37 -8.85 -18.00
C ARG A 313 26.72 -9.40 -17.54
N SER A 314 26.74 -10.12 -16.41
CA SER A 314 27.93 -10.76 -15.90
C SER A 314 28.37 -11.94 -16.76
N LEU A 315 27.48 -12.86 -17.12
CA LEU A 315 27.83 -14.03 -17.93
C LEU A 315 28.44 -13.62 -19.28
N LYS A 316 27.86 -12.61 -19.95
CA LYS A 316 28.27 -12.11 -21.27
C LYS A 316 29.47 -11.15 -21.25
N GLY A 317 29.94 -10.73 -20.08
CA GLY A 317 31.05 -9.79 -19.99
C GLY A 317 30.72 -8.37 -20.47
N LEU A 318 29.49 -7.93 -20.19
CA LEU A 318 28.99 -6.62 -20.63
C LEU A 318 29.32 -5.48 -19.65
N GLU A 319 30.17 -5.71 -18.64
CA GLU A 319 30.41 -4.72 -17.58
C GLU A 319 30.98 -3.40 -18.10
N ASP A 320 31.89 -3.48 -19.07
CA ASP A 320 32.55 -2.32 -19.70
C ASP A 320 31.68 -1.63 -20.76
N LEU A 321 30.55 -2.24 -21.14
CA LEU A 321 29.63 -1.72 -22.16
C LEU A 321 28.39 -1.08 -21.54
N ILE A 322 27.88 -1.69 -20.46
CA ILE A 322 26.62 -1.32 -19.80
C ILE A 322 26.92 -0.98 -18.35
N GLN A 323 26.77 0.30 -18.02
CA GLN A 323 26.92 0.78 -16.65
C GLN A 323 25.82 0.17 -15.77
N LEU A 324 26.16 -0.21 -14.55
CA LEU A 324 25.21 -0.70 -13.55
C LEU A 324 25.02 0.37 -12.48
N VAL A 325 23.77 0.71 -12.18
CA VAL A 325 23.41 1.59 -11.05
C VAL A 325 22.40 0.86 -10.18
N VAL A 326 22.70 0.77 -8.89
CA VAL A 326 21.92 0.00 -7.92
C VAL A 326 21.07 0.95 -7.07
N LEU A 327 19.80 0.61 -6.90
CA LEU A 327 18.84 1.27 -6.02
C LEU A 327 18.81 0.62 -4.64
N ASP A 328 18.21 1.30 -3.66
CA ASP A 328 18.10 0.78 -2.29
C ASP A 328 17.38 -0.57 -2.26
N PRO A 329 17.83 -1.53 -1.41
CA PRO A 329 17.13 -2.78 -1.13
C PRO A 329 15.63 -2.59 -0.84
N GLU A 330 15.28 -1.51 -0.16
CA GLU A 330 13.93 -1.24 0.32
C GLU A 330 13.09 -0.50 -0.72
N LEU A 331 11.81 -0.84 -0.74
CA LEU A 331 10.81 -0.13 -1.52
C LEU A 331 10.21 0.98 -0.63
N GLY A 332 10.47 2.24 -0.97
CA GLY A 332 9.93 3.39 -0.25
C GLY A 332 8.48 3.69 -0.66
N PRO A 333 7.83 4.66 0.01
CA PRO A 333 6.43 5.03 -0.28
C PRO A 333 6.24 5.52 -1.72
N ASP A 334 7.26 6.14 -2.32
CA ASP A 334 7.23 6.62 -3.71
C ASP A 334 7.88 5.65 -4.71
N GLY A 335 8.13 4.40 -4.31
CA GLY A 335 8.82 3.40 -5.12
C GLY A 335 10.33 3.30 -4.83
N TRP A 336 11.09 2.85 -5.82
CA TRP A 336 12.54 2.63 -5.68
C TRP A 336 13.30 3.96 -5.59
N PHE A 337 14.28 4.02 -4.68
CA PHE A 337 15.05 5.23 -4.37
C PHE A 337 16.55 4.95 -4.23
N PHE A 338 17.34 6.03 -4.24
CA PHE A 338 18.79 6.02 -4.02
C PHE A 338 19.10 6.46 -2.58
N SER A 339 20.14 5.87 -1.99
CA SER A 339 20.37 5.98 -0.53
C SER A 339 21.82 5.89 -0.08
N GLY A 340 22.75 5.41 -0.93
CA GLY A 340 24.16 5.27 -0.57
C GLY A 340 24.50 4.07 0.31
N ARG A 341 23.52 3.25 0.70
CA ARG A 341 23.71 2.09 1.59
C ARG A 341 23.47 0.76 0.89
N ASN A 342 24.05 -0.32 1.40
CA ASN A 342 23.86 -1.69 0.88
C ASN A 342 24.14 -1.83 -0.64
N GLY A 343 25.13 -1.09 -1.14
CA GLY A 343 25.48 -1.05 -2.56
C GLY A 343 24.64 -0.11 -3.42
N SER A 344 23.59 0.52 -2.86
CA SER A 344 22.82 1.58 -3.52
C SER A 344 23.71 2.80 -3.78
N ALA A 345 23.54 3.45 -4.94
CA ALA A 345 24.13 4.77 -5.17
C ALA A 345 23.50 5.81 -4.22
N GLU A 346 24.24 6.86 -3.85
CA GLU A 346 23.69 7.97 -3.04
C GLU A 346 22.60 8.75 -3.81
N ARG A 347 22.82 8.91 -5.10
CA ARG A 347 21.93 9.50 -6.08
C ARG A 347 22.27 8.91 -7.44
N ASP A 348 21.34 9.06 -8.38
CA ASP A 348 21.64 8.74 -9.77
C ASP A 348 22.84 9.55 -10.30
N PRO A 349 23.84 8.91 -10.93
CA PRO A 349 25.04 9.59 -11.43
C PRO A 349 24.80 10.47 -12.68
N LEU A 350 23.67 10.33 -13.39
CA LEU A 350 23.43 11.09 -14.62
C LEU A 350 22.78 12.46 -14.34
N TYR A 351 21.77 12.48 -13.48
CA TYR A 351 20.89 13.62 -13.25
C TYR A 351 20.78 14.02 -11.78
N GLY A 352 21.41 13.28 -10.87
CA GLY A 352 21.27 13.50 -9.43
C GLY A 352 19.89 13.15 -8.88
N PHE A 353 19.11 12.37 -9.62
CA PHE A 353 17.81 11.88 -9.17
C PHE A 353 17.93 11.05 -7.89
N THR A 354 16.92 11.17 -7.04
CA THR A 354 16.82 10.45 -5.76
C THR A 354 15.85 9.28 -5.86
N LYS A 355 15.03 9.21 -6.92
CA LYS A 355 14.01 8.17 -7.13
C LYS A 355 13.99 7.66 -8.57
N LEU A 356 13.63 6.39 -8.76
CA LEU A 356 13.48 5.78 -10.08
C LEU A 356 12.33 6.41 -10.88
N SER A 357 11.25 6.82 -10.20
CA SER A 357 10.08 7.45 -10.83
C SER A 357 10.42 8.70 -11.65
N GLN A 358 11.48 9.42 -11.27
CA GLN A 358 11.96 10.59 -12.01
C GLN A 358 12.43 10.24 -13.43
N PHE A 359 12.99 9.04 -13.65
CA PHE A 359 13.32 8.55 -14.99
C PHE A 359 12.09 8.27 -15.83
N TYR A 360 11.07 7.66 -15.22
CA TYR A 360 9.81 7.37 -15.89
C TYR A 360 9.10 8.65 -16.35
N PHE A 361 9.03 9.66 -15.49
CA PHE A 361 8.48 10.98 -15.86
C PHE A 361 9.35 11.74 -16.86
N LYS A 362 10.68 11.57 -16.80
CA LYS A 362 11.59 12.14 -17.80
C LYS A 362 11.39 11.51 -19.19
N ALA A 363 11.18 10.19 -19.25
CA ALA A 363 10.92 9.48 -20.51
C ALA A 363 9.49 9.72 -21.03
N ASN A 364 8.51 9.85 -20.12
CA ASN A 364 7.12 10.13 -20.44
C ASN A 364 6.46 10.91 -19.28
N PRO A 365 6.22 12.23 -19.42
CA PRO A 365 5.61 13.04 -18.35
C PRO A 365 4.21 12.59 -17.92
N GLY A 366 3.47 11.89 -18.79
CA GLY A 366 2.13 11.34 -18.51
C GLY A 366 2.14 9.86 -18.09
N TYR A 367 3.26 9.35 -17.55
CA TYR A 367 3.34 7.93 -17.17
C TYR A 367 2.51 7.60 -15.92
N GLU A 368 1.61 6.64 -16.03
CA GLU A 368 0.70 6.21 -14.95
C GLU A 368 0.95 4.78 -14.43
N GLY A 369 2.00 4.12 -14.95
CA GLY A 369 2.33 2.74 -14.64
C GLY A 369 3.17 2.57 -13.36
N ARG A 370 3.67 1.35 -13.12
CA ARG A 370 4.59 1.06 -12.02
C ARG A 370 6.04 1.37 -12.43
N TYR A 371 6.79 2.00 -11.54
CA TYR A 371 8.22 2.26 -11.73
C TYR A 371 9.00 0.98 -11.40
N THR A 372 9.23 0.11 -12.37
CA THR A 372 9.81 -1.22 -12.14
C THR A 372 11.31 -1.28 -12.38
N VAL A 373 11.97 -2.21 -11.70
CA VAL A 373 13.31 -2.69 -12.05
C VAL A 373 13.21 -4.09 -12.65
N PRO A 374 14.06 -4.46 -13.62
CA PRO A 374 15.14 -3.67 -14.20
C PRO A 374 14.65 -2.56 -15.14
N MET A 375 15.43 -1.49 -15.27
CA MET A 375 15.20 -0.43 -16.27
C MET A 375 16.49 -0.21 -17.07
N LEU A 376 16.43 -0.42 -18.38
CA LEU A 376 17.53 -0.12 -19.32
C LEU A 376 17.34 1.29 -19.88
N TRP A 377 18.26 2.19 -19.54
CA TRP A 377 18.26 3.60 -19.92
C TRP A 377 19.24 3.88 -21.06
N ASP A 378 18.83 4.73 -22.01
CA ASP A 378 19.70 5.28 -23.04
C ASP A 378 20.13 6.71 -22.68
N LYS A 379 21.43 6.91 -22.46
CA LYS A 379 22.00 8.23 -22.14
C LYS A 379 21.94 9.23 -23.30
N LYS A 380 21.94 8.78 -24.55
CA LYS A 380 21.92 9.69 -25.71
C LYS A 380 20.52 10.21 -26.00
N LYS A 381 19.51 9.33 -25.93
CA LYS A 381 18.10 9.70 -26.16
C LYS A 381 17.36 10.12 -24.89
N GLU A 382 18.01 9.98 -23.74
CA GLU A 382 17.45 10.31 -22.43
C GLU A 382 16.07 9.68 -22.20
N THR A 383 15.95 8.40 -22.53
CA THR A 383 14.69 7.65 -22.42
C THR A 383 14.92 6.21 -21.98
N ILE A 384 13.84 5.56 -21.54
CA ILE A 384 13.83 4.15 -21.18
C ILE A 384 13.75 3.34 -22.47
N VAL A 385 14.75 2.48 -22.70
CA VAL A 385 14.75 1.53 -23.82
C VAL A 385 13.75 0.42 -23.52
N ASN A 386 13.92 -0.24 -22.38
CA ASN A 386 13.13 -1.41 -22.01
C ASN A 386 13.08 -1.59 -20.49
N ASN A 387 11.93 -2.03 -19.96
CA ASN A 387 11.76 -2.41 -18.55
C ASN A 387 11.19 -3.84 -18.36
N GLU A 388 11.26 -4.67 -19.40
CA GLU A 388 10.89 -6.08 -19.43
C GLU A 388 12.13 -6.98 -19.36
N SER A 389 12.33 -7.64 -18.22
CA SER A 389 13.54 -8.44 -17.97
C SER A 389 13.80 -9.55 -19.00
N SER A 390 12.74 -10.17 -19.54
CA SER A 390 12.86 -11.27 -20.50
C SER A 390 13.33 -10.80 -21.88
N GLU A 391 13.01 -9.57 -22.26
CA GLU A 391 13.49 -8.96 -23.49
C GLU A 391 14.91 -8.43 -23.32
N ILE A 392 15.21 -7.79 -22.18
CA ILE A 392 16.56 -7.26 -21.89
C ILE A 392 17.62 -8.37 -21.95
N ILE A 393 17.36 -9.54 -21.35
CA ILE A 393 18.33 -10.65 -21.43
C ILE A 393 18.55 -11.13 -22.86
N ARG A 394 17.49 -11.17 -23.69
CA ARG A 394 17.61 -11.52 -25.13
C ARG A 394 18.40 -10.48 -25.92
N MET A 395 18.27 -9.20 -25.58
CA MET A 395 19.13 -8.15 -26.14
C MET A 395 20.60 -8.36 -25.73
N PHE A 396 20.85 -8.78 -24.50
CA PHE A 396 22.22 -8.97 -24.01
C PHE A 396 22.90 -10.21 -24.57
N TYR A 397 22.14 -11.24 -24.96
CA TYR A 397 22.71 -12.41 -25.62
C TYR A 397 23.40 -12.04 -26.93
N ILE A 398 22.74 -11.27 -27.81
CA ILE A 398 23.21 -11.05 -29.20
C ILE A 398 23.50 -9.58 -29.55
N GLY A 399 22.81 -8.62 -28.93
CA GLY A 399 22.80 -7.23 -29.39
C GLY A 399 24.17 -6.55 -29.34
N PHE A 400 25.03 -6.99 -28.42
CA PHE A 400 26.36 -6.44 -28.18
C PHE A 400 27.49 -7.36 -28.70
N ASP A 401 27.19 -8.50 -29.33
CA ASP A 401 28.20 -9.51 -29.69
C ASP A 401 29.34 -8.97 -30.57
N HIS A 402 29.04 -8.05 -31.49
CA HIS A 402 30.05 -7.45 -32.35
C HIS A 402 31.04 -6.54 -31.60
N LEU A 403 30.72 -6.13 -30.37
CA LEU A 403 31.60 -5.37 -29.46
C LEU A 403 32.33 -6.27 -28.46
N LEU A 404 32.01 -7.57 -28.42
CA LEU A 404 32.61 -8.54 -27.51
C LEU A 404 33.74 -9.33 -28.20
N PRO A 405 34.75 -9.77 -27.43
CA PRO A 405 35.69 -10.81 -27.83
C PRO A 405 34.96 -12.06 -28.32
N GLU A 406 35.55 -12.77 -29.28
CA GLU A 406 34.90 -13.90 -29.96
C GLU A 406 34.43 -14.98 -28.99
N GLU A 407 35.22 -15.30 -27.98
CA GLU A 407 34.94 -16.28 -26.94
C GLU A 407 33.73 -15.93 -26.04
N LEU A 408 33.34 -14.65 -25.97
CA LEU A 408 32.20 -14.18 -25.19
C LEU A 408 30.91 -14.04 -26.02
N ARG A 409 31.01 -14.13 -27.36
CA ARG A 409 29.85 -14.07 -28.26
C ARG A 409 28.92 -15.26 -28.08
N GLU A 410 27.65 -15.06 -28.37
CA GLU A 410 26.62 -16.09 -28.13
C GLU A 410 26.90 -17.37 -28.91
N ILE A 411 27.27 -17.23 -30.18
CA ILE A 411 27.51 -18.35 -31.09
C ILE A 411 28.74 -19.18 -30.73
N SER A 412 29.70 -18.59 -30.02
CA SER A 412 30.94 -19.25 -29.61
C SER A 412 30.79 -20.05 -28.33
N ARG A 413 29.65 -19.92 -27.63
CA ARG A 413 29.38 -20.66 -26.40
C ARG A 413 29.03 -22.12 -26.68
N PRO A 414 29.44 -23.05 -25.80
CA PRO A 414 28.99 -24.44 -25.85
C PRO A 414 27.47 -24.56 -25.94
N GLY A 415 26.99 -25.46 -26.79
CA GLY A 415 25.56 -25.66 -27.05
C GLY A 415 24.88 -24.57 -27.90
N GLY A 416 25.63 -23.59 -28.41
CA GLY A 416 25.10 -22.52 -29.26
C GLY A 416 24.53 -21.32 -28.48
N GLY A 417 24.94 -21.15 -27.22
CA GLY A 417 24.55 -20.01 -26.38
C GLY A 417 23.45 -20.32 -25.38
N PHE A 418 22.92 -19.27 -24.76
CA PHE A 418 21.82 -19.32 -23.80
C PHE A 418 20.47 -19.51 -24.48
N TYR A 419 20.31 -19.11 -25.74
CA TYR A 419 19.05 -19.27 -26.49
C TYR A 419 19.26 -19.83 -27.93
N PRO A 420 19.80 -21.06 -28.04
CA PRO A 420 20.21 -21.66 -29.31
C PRO A 420 18.99 -22.05 -30.16
N ALA A 421 19.09 -21.87 -31.48
CA ALA A 421 17.97 -22.03 -32.41
C ALA A 421 17.25 -23.39 -32.33
N HIS A 422 17.99 -24.47 -32.10
CA HIS A 422 17.46 -25.84 -32.07
C HIS A 422 16.73 -26.21 -30.77
N LEU A 423 16.79 -25.38 -29.72
CA LEU A 423 16.07 -25.60 -28.44
C LEU A 423 15.04 -24.51 -28.14
N ARG A 424 14.87 -23.51 -29.02
CA ARG A 424 13.95 -22.38 -28.75
C ARG A 424 12.51 -22.83 -28.50
N PRO A 425 11.91 -23.73 -29.31
CA PRO A 425 10.54 -24.17 -29.07
C PRO A 425 10.34 -24.76 -27.67
N GLU A 426 11.29 -25.59 -27.22
CA GLU A 426 11.24 -26.26 -25.92
C GLU A 426 11.53 -25.28 -24.77
N ILE A 427 12.50 -24.38 -24.94
CA ILE A 427 12.82 -23.33 -23.97
C ILE A 427 11.61 -22.40 -23.79
N ASP A 428 10.99 -21.95 -24.88
CA ASP A 428 9.84 -21.05 -24.82
C ASP A 428 8.64 -21.74 -24.18
N ALA A 429 8.36 -23.00 -24.55
CA ALA A 429 7.31 -23.79 -23.92
C ALA A 429 7.55 -23.97 -22.41
N MET A 430 8.79 -24.21 -21.98
CA MET A 430 9.13 -24.30 -20.56
C MET A 430 8.98 -22.94 -19.85
N ASN A 431 9.56 -21.90 -20.43
CA ASN A 431 9.56 -20.56 -19.85
C ASN A 431 8.16 -19.99 -19.62
N GLU A 432 7.19 -20.37 -20.46
CA GLU A 432 5.81 -19.96 -20.34
C GLU A 432 5.18 -20.47 -19.02
N TRP A 433 5.17 -21.79 -18.80
CA TRP A 433 4.58 -22.33 -17.58
C TRP A 433 5.45 -22.07 -16.35
N VAL A 434 6.78 -22.03 -16.49
CA VAL A 434 7.68 -21.63 -15.38
C VAL A 434 7.41 -20.19 -14.97
N TYR A 435 7.18 -19.27 -15.91
CA TYR A 435 6.81 -17.90 -15.57
C TYR A 435 5.49 -17.85 -14.82
N HIS A 436 4.43 -18.44 -15.37
CA HIS A 436 3.08 -18.33 -14.81
C HIS A 436 2.89 -19.07 -13.47
N LYS A 437 3.50 -20.25 -13.33
CA LYS A 437 3.31 -21.14 -12.17
C LYS A 437 4.44 -21.06 -11.13
N ILE A 438 5.66 -20.68 -11.51
CA ILE A 438 6.80 -20.62 -10.58
C ILE A 438 7.25 -19.16 -10.36
N ASN A 439 7.79 -18.49 -11.38
CA ASN A 439 8.42 -17.18 -11.19
C ASN A 439 7.43 -16.11 -10.71
N ASN A 440 6.24 -16.09 -11.32
CA ASN A 440 5.14 -15.23 -10.90
C ASN A 440 4.21 -15.94 -9.90
N GLY A 441 4.17 -17.29 -9.91
CA GLY A 441 3.36 -18.08 -8.98
C GLY A 441 3.66 -17.80 -7.52
N VAL A 442 4.95 -17.72 -7.13
CA VAL A 442 5.32 -17.34 -5.75
C VAL A 442 4.79 -15.97 -5.34
N TYR A 443 4.70 -15.00 -6.28
CA TYR A 443 4.10 -13.69 -5.99
C TYR A 443 2.59 -13.75 -5.90
N LYS A 444 1.93 -14.55 -6.76
CA LYS A 444 0.49 -14.77 -6.67
C LYS A 444 0.10 -15.39 -5.33
N THR A 445 0.85 -16.38 -4.86
CA THR A 445 0.70 -16.97 -3.53
C THR A 445 1.00 -15.97 -2.42
N GLY A 446 2.15 -15.28 -2.47
CA GLY A 446 2.61 -14.41 -1.39
C GLY A 446 1.78 -13.16 -1.18
N PHE A 447 1.25 -12.59 -2.27
CA PHE A 447 0.44 -11.38 -2.23
C PHE A 447 -1.06 -11.63 -2.16
N ALA A 448 -1.51 -12.89 -2.20
CA ALA A 448 -2.90 -13.22 -1.97
C ALA A 448 -3.38 -12.65 -0.62
N THR A 449 -4.57 -12.04 -0.63
CA THR A 449 -5.22 -11.51 0.58
C THR A 449 -6.46 -12.32 1.00
N THR A 450 -6.88 -13.29 0.19
CA THR A 450 -7.93 -14.28 0.51
C THR A 450 -7.35 -15.69 0.51
N GLN A 451 -8.00 -16.61 1.24
CA GLN A 451 -7.60 -18.01 1.29
C GLN A 451 -7.74 -18.70 -0.08
N GLU A 452 -8.83 -18.41 -0.79
CA GLU A 452 -9.10 -18.93 -2.13
C GLU A 452 -7.99 -18.54 -3.12
N ALA A 453 -7.63 -17.25 -3.21
CA ALA A 453 -6.56 -16.78 -4.10
C ALA A 453 -5.19 -17.37 -3.73
N TYR A 454 -4.94 -17.66 -2.45
CA TYR A 454 -3.73 -18.34 -2.00
C TYR A 454 -3.72 -19.81 -2.47
N ASP A 455 -4.80 -20.55 -2.22
CA ASP A 455 -4.94 -21.97 -2.55
C ASP A 455 -4.85 -22.21 -4.06
N GLU A 456 -5.50 -21.37 -4.87
CA GLU A 456 -5.45 -21.43 -6.33
C GLU A 456 -4.03 -21.29 -6.91
N ASN A 457 -3.08 -20.74 -6.14
CA ASN A 457 -1.72 -20.49 -6.62
C ASN A 457 -0.67 -21.36 -5.93
N VAL A 458 -0.86 -21.71 -4.65
CA VAL A 458 0.12 -22.54 -3.93
C VAL A 458 0.18 -23.96 -4.48
N TYR A 459 -0.95 -24.62 -4.76
CA TYR A 459 -0.92 -26.00 -5.27
C TYR A 459 -0.32 -26.07 -6.69
N PRO A 460 -0.74 -25.23 -7.66
CA PRO A 460 -0.12 -25.25 -9.00
C PRO A 460 1.36 -24.86 -9.02
N LEU A 461 1.83 -24.07 -8.05
CA LEU A 461 3.25 -23.78 -7.86
C LEU A 461 4.03 -25.06 -7.53
N PHE A 462 3.56 -25.84 -6.56
CA PHE A 462 4.24 -27.09 -6.16
C PHE A 462 4.13 -28.20 -7.22
N GLU A 463 3.00 -28.30 -7.94
CA GLU A 463 2.90 -29.18 -9.12
C GLU A 463 3.94 -28.82 -10.19
N ALA A 464 4.16 -27.52 -10.41
CA ALA A 464 5.16 -27.06 -11.36
C ALA A 464 6.59 -27.35 -10.89
N LEU A 465 6.88 -27.23 -9.59
CA LEU A 465 8.17 -27.63 -9.01
C LEU A 465 8.39 -29.14 -9.14
N ASP A 466 7.37 -29.97 -8.89
CA ASP A 466 7.42 -31.42 -9.10
C ASP A 466 7.74 -31.76 -10.57
N ARG A 467 7.18 -31.00 -11.52
CA ARG A 467 7.51 -31.14 -12.95
C ARG A 467 8.96 -30.77 -13.26
N VAL A 468 9.50 -29.69 -12.69
CA VAL A 468 10.93 -29.32 -12.85
C VAL A 468 11.84 -30.42 -12.29
N GLU A 469 11.54 -30.92 -11.10
CA GLU A 469 12.30 -31.98 -10.43
C GLU A 469 12.35 -33.25 -11.29
N GLN A 470 11.22 -33.64 -11.87
CA GLN A 470 11.18 -34.77 -12.81
C GLN A 470 12.01 -34.49 -14.07
N HIS A 471 11.89 -33.29 -14.64
CA HIS A 471 12.55 -32.88 -15.88
C HIS A 471 14.09 -32.87 -15.79
N LEU A 472 14.65 -32.38 -14.68
CA LEU A 472 16.11 -32.33 -14.48
C LEU A 472 16.78 -33.71 -14.55
N GLY A 473 16.06 -34.79 -14.21
CA GLY A 473 16.53 -36.17 -14.39
C GLY A 473 17.99 -36.40 -13.92
N HIS A 474 18.82 -36.86 -14.85
CA HIS A 474 20.28 -37.02 -14.67
C HIS A 474 21.11 -35.92 -15.36
N GLN A 475 20.48 -35.00 -16.07
CA GLN A 475 21.17 -33.94 -16.81
C GLN A 475 21.61 -32.83 -15.86
N PRO A 476 22.71 -32.10 -16.17
CA PRO A 476 23.21 -31.08 -15.28
C PRO A 476 22.42 -29.77 -15.30
N TYR A 477 21.71 -29.49 -16.40
CA TYR A 477 20.88 -28.30 -16.61
C TYR A 477 19.56 -28.68 -17.30
N LEU A 478 18.63 -27.74 -17.41
CA LEU A 478 17.27 -28.01 -17.89
C LEU A 478 17.22 -28.56 -19.32
N PHE A 479 18.16 -28.19 -20.19
CA PHE A 479 18.21 -28.68 -21.57
C PHE A 479 19.54 -29.34 -21.92
N GLY A 480 20.05 -30.18 -20.99
CA GLY A 480 21.23 -31.01 -21.21
C GLY A 480 22.48 -30.47 -20.53
N GLU A 481 23.60 -30.44 -21.25
CA GLU A 481 24.93 -30.15 -20.70
C GLU A 481 25.28 -28.65 -20.59
N ASN A 482 24.46 -27.77 -21.19
CA ASN A 482 24.74 -26.34 -21.30
C ASN A 482 23.68 -25.51 -20.57
N ILE A 483 24.10 -24.38 -20.00
CA ILE A 483 23.23 -23.41 -19.34
C ILE A 483 22.42 -22.68 -20.42
N THR A 484 21.10 -22.62 -20.25
CA THR A 484 20.19 -21.91 -21.15
C THR A 484 19.46 -20.76 -20.46
N GLU A 485 18.70 -19.97 -21.24
CA GLU A 485 17.78 -18.96 -20.73
C GLU A 485 16.80 -19.54 -19.69
N ALA A 486 16.37 -20.80 -19.87
CA ALA A 486 15.48 -21.46 -18.92
C ALA A 486 16.13 -21.60 -17.54
N ASP A 487 17.41 -21.98 -17.49
CA ASP A 487 18.15 -22.10 -16.23
C ASP A 487 18.29 -20.74 -15.55
N ILE A 488 18.67 -19.71 -16.32
CA ILE A 488 18.82 -18.33 -15.83
C ILE A 488 17.50 -17.83 -15.23
N ARG A 489 16.38 -18.03 -15.92
CA ARG A 489 15.06 -17.56 -15.49
C ARG A 489 14.57 -18.29 -14.24
N LEU A 490 14.76 -19.61 -14.16
CA LEU A 490 14.40 -20.42 -13.00
C LEU A 490 15.29 -20.11 -11.79
N TYR A 491 16.60 -19.94 -12.00
CA TYR A 491 17.59 -19.78 -10.93
C TYR A 491 17.25 -18.60 -10.02
N THR A 492 16.87 -17.48 -10.63
CA THR A 492 16.51 -16.26 -9.90
C THR A 492 15.33 -16.43 -8.95
N THR A 493 14.43 -17.40 -9.20
CA THR A 493 13.38 -17.80 -8.26
C THR A 493 13.88 -18.79 -7.23
N ILE A 494 14.58 -19.85 -7.63
CA ILE A 494 15.02 -20.91 -6.72
C ILE A 494 15.99 -20.40 -5.64
N CYS A 495 16.94 -19.52 -5.99
CA CYS A 495 17.85 -18.92 -5.01
C CYS A 495 17.17 -18.05 -3.93
N ARG A 496 15.89 -17.70 -4.12
CA ARG A 496 15.07 -16.96 -3.16
C ARG A 496 14.08 -17.85 -2.42
N PHE A 497 13.91 -19.11 -2.84
CA PHE A 497 12.79 -19.92 -2.40
C PHE A 497 12.85 -20.21 -0.90
N ASP A 498 13.88 -20.92 -0.43
CA ASP A 498 13.98 -21.29 0.98
C ASP A 498 14.24 -20.08 1.88
N VAL A 499 15.03 -19.11 1.42
CA VAL A 499 15.42 -17.93 2.22
C VAL A 499 14.33 -16.87 2.33
N ALA A 500 13.41 -16.80 1.37
CA ALA A 500 12.38 -15.78 1.34
C ALA A 500 10.99 -16.36 1.07
N TYR A 501 10.74 -16.97 -0.08
CA TYR A 501 9.38 -17.33 -0.50
C TYR A 501 8.71 -18.36 0.41
N TYR A 502 9.47 -19.33 0.92
CA TYR A 502 8.97 -20.37 1.81
C TYR A 502 8.21 -19.77 3.00
N LEU A 503 8.85 -18.87 3.73
CA LEU A 503 8.26 -18.27 4.92
C LEU A 503 7.45 -17.01 4.61
N ILE A 504 8.04 -16.06 3.87
CA ILE A 504 7.49 -14.71 3.66
C ILE A 504 6.26 -14.79 2.76
N PHE A 505 6.35 -15.52 1.65
CA PHE A 505 5.22 -15.72 0.73
C PHE A 505 4.36 -16.93 1.07
N ARG A 506 4.66 -17.61 2.18
CA ARG A 506 3.95 -18.82 2.61
C ARG A 506 3.95 -19.91 1.54
N CYS A 507 4.99 -19.98 0.71
CA CYS A 507 5.18 -21.09 -0.22
C CYS A 507 5.77 -22.29 0.53
N ASN A 508 5.04 -22.83 1.51
CA ASN A 508 5.60 -23.68 2.57
C ASN A 508 5.14 -25.14 2.58
N LEU A 509 4.57 -25.66 1.48
CA LEU A 509 4.25 -27.10 1.40
C LEU A 509 5.52 -27.96 1.49
N ARG A 510 6.63 -27.51 0.87
CA ARG A 510 7.92 -28.19 0.79
C ARG A 510 9.07 -27.17 0.66
N MET A 511 10.28 -27.55 1.07
CA MET A 511 11.51 -26.77 0.86
C MET A 511 12.33 -27.33 -0.31
N ILE A 512 13.04 -26.47 -1.04
CA ILE A 512 13.93 -26.91 -2.12
C ILE A 512 15.02 -27.84 -1.58
N ARG A 513 15.70 -27.42 -0.51
CA ARG A 513 16.85 -28.16 0.04
C ARG A 513 16.56 -29.56 0.60
N HIS A 514 15.30 -29.90 0.88
CA HIS A 514 14.92 -31.15 1.54
C HIS A 514 14.05 -32.04 0.65
N ASP A 515 13.12 -31.44 -0.10
CA ASP A 515 12.09 -32.19 -0.81
C ASP A 515 12.36 -32.26 -2.32
N TYR A 516 13.30 -31.47 -2.84
CA TYR A 516 13.62 -31.36 -4.27
C TYR A 516 15.11 -31.61 -4.56
N PRO A 517 15.61 -32.85 -4.40
CA PRO A 517 17.04 -33.15 -4.46
C PRO A 517 17.69 -32.82 -5.80
N ARG A 518 16.99 -32.90 -6.94
CA ARG A 518 17.56 -32.56 -8.26
C ARG A 518 17.58 -31.05 -8.47
N ILE A 519 16.53 -30.33 -8.08
CA ILE A 519 16.52 -28.86 -8.10
C ILE A 519 17.60 -28.31 -7.17
N ASP A 520 17.71 -28.81 -5.94
CA ASP A 520 18.72 -28.37 -4.98
C ASP A 520 20.15 -28.61 -5.51
N ARG A 521 20.42 -29.80 -6.06
CA ARG A 521 21.72 -30.10 -6.71
C ARG A 521 21.99 -29.20 -7.92
N TRP A 522 20.99 -28.94 -8.76
CA TRP A 522 21.10 -28.01 -9.90
C TRP A 522 21.39 -26.58 -9.43
N TYR A 523 20.68 -26.12 -8.39
CA TYR A 523 20.85 -24.79 -7.81
C TYR A 523 22.25 -24.62 -7.22
N ARG A 524 22.70 -25.56 -6.39
CA ARG A 524 24.06 -25.56 -5.82
C ARG A 524 25.12 -25.61 -6.90
N ARG A 525 24.94 -26.44 -7.93
CA ARG A 525 25.86 -26.49 -9.08
C ARG A 525 26.00 -25.12 -9.74
N LEU A 526 24.89 -24.45 -10.08
CA LEU A 526 24.95 -23.12 -10.67
C LEU A 526 25.58 -22.09 -9.72
N TYR A 527 25.21 -22.11 -8.44
CA TYR A 527 25.71 -21.17 -7.45
C TYR A 527 27.22 -21.32 -7.20
N TYR A 528 27.75 -22.54 -7.04
CA TYR A 528 29.15 -22.76 -6.69
C TYR A 528 30.10 -22.94 -7.88
N ASP A 529 29.59 -23.09 -9.10
CA ASP A 529 30.44 -23.18 -10.30
C ASP A 529 31.17 -21.84 -10.51
N GLU A 530 32.48 -21.84 -10.24
CA GLU A 530 33.40 -20.71 -10.46
C GLU A 530 34.30 -20.93 -11.69
N THR A 531 33.95 -21.88 -12.57
CA THR A 531 34.72 -22.15 -13.79
C THR A 531 34.48 -21.08 -14.87
N GLU A 532 35.16 -21.21 -16.01
CA GLU A 532 34.92 -20.38 -17.19
C GLU A 532 33.47 -20.43 -17.68
N ARG A 533 32.77 -21.55 -17.49
CA ARG A 533 31.36 -21.73 -17.89
C ARG A 533 30.46 -20.64 -17.31
N THR A 534 30.71 -20.23 -16.07
CA THR A 534 29.97 -19.20 -15.35
C THR A 534 30.75 -17.89 -15.23
N ARG A 535 31.83 -17.73 -16.00
CA ARG A 535 32.74 -16.57 -15.97
C ARG A 535 33.24 -16.27 -14.55
N GLY A 536 33.74 -17.30 -13.87
CA GLY A 536 34.28 -17.15 -12.53
C GLY A 536 33.20 -16.93 -11.47
N GLY A 537 32.05 -17.58 -11.60
CA GLY A 537 31.01 -17.56 -10.55
C GLY A 537 30.00 -16.41 -10.67
N ALA A 538 29.56 -16.05 -11.87
CA ALA A 538 28.55 -15.01 -12.09
C ALA A 538 27.30 -15.21 -11.22
N PHE A 539 26.77 -16.44 -11.14
CA PHE A 539 25.60 -16.80 -10.33
C PHE A 539 25.79 -16.43 -8.84
N LYS A 540 26.94 -16.79 -8.25
CA LYS A 540 27.29 -16.42 -6.86
C LYS A 540 27.46 -14.92 -6.69
N LYS A 541 28.24 -14.29 -7.57
CA LYS A 541 28.60 -12.87 -7.51
C LYS A 541 27.40 -11.93 -7.66
N THR A 542 26.30 -12.41 -8.25
CA THR A 542 25.06 -11.63 -8.38
C THR A 542 23.98 -12.02 -7.36
N THR A 543 24.27 -12.96 -6.45
CA THR A 543 23.32 -13.46 -5.45
C THR A 543 23.62 -12.90 -4.06
N PHE A 544 22.65 -12.20 -3.47
CA PHE A 544 22.78 -11.50 -2.19
C PHE A 544 21.70 -11.97 -1.21
N LEU A 545 21.86 -13.19 -0.66
CA LEU A 545 20.82 -13.91 0.10
C LEU A 545 20.28 -13.12 1.30
N GLU A 546 21.15 -12.40 2.02
CA GLU A 546 20.76 -11.52 3.13
C GLU A 546 19.81 -10.39 2.67
N LEU A 547 20.09 -9.78 1.51
CA LEU A 547 19.21 -8.75 0.94
C LEU A 547 17.87 -9.34 0.49
N TYR A 548 17.81 -10.63 0.17
CA TYR A 548 16.54 -11.26 -0.23
C TYR A 548 15.59 -11.30 0.96
N LYS A 549 16.05 -11.75 2.13
CA LYS A 549 15.25 -11.77 3.37
C LYS A 549 14.69 -10.38 3.68
N ILE A 550 15.55 -9.36 3.67
CA ILE A 550 15.20 -7.97 3.99
C ILE A 550 14.15 -7.42 3.01
N ASN A 551 14.40 -7.56 1.71
CA ASN A 551 13.58 -6.90 0.69
C ASN A 551 12.16 -7.47 0.65
N TYR A 552 12.01 -8.79 0.75
CA TYR A 552 10.70 -9.43 0.65
C TYR A 552 9.81 -9.20 1.87
N LEU A 553 10.38 -9.19 3.08
CA LEU A 553 9.61 -8.84 4.29
C LEU A 553 9.09 -7.41 4.22
N LYS A 554 9.94 -6.47 3.80
CA LYS A 554 9.56 -5.06 3.69
C LYS A 554 8.58 -4.82 2.53
N ALA A 555 8.65 -5.61 1.46
CA ALA A 555 7.72 -5.51 0.32
C ALA A 555 6.28 -5.94 0.66
N LEU A 556 6.07 -6.79 1.68
CA LEU A 556 4.73 -7.15 2.17
C LEU A 556 4.04 -6.05 3.02
N GLY A 557 4.73 -4.93 3.25
CA GLY A 557 4.27 -3.83 4.08
C GLY A 557 4.36 -4.14 5.57
N LYS A 558 4.32 -3.10 6.42
CA LYS A 558 4.17 -3.28 7.87
C LYS A 558 2.74 -3.69 8.17
N ARG A 559 2.47 -4.99 8.24
CA ARG A 559 1.13 -5.51 8.59
C ARG A 559 0.77 -5.33 10.08
N SER A 560 1.70 -4.86 10.92
CA SER A 560 1.41 -4.57 12.33
C SER A 560 1.96 -3.21 12.71
N GLY A 561 1.30 -2.54 13.65
CA GLY A 561 1.69 -1.25 14.24
C GLY A 561 3.05 -1.26 14.98
N SER A 562 3.87 -2.29 14.80
CA SER A 562 5.27 -2.32 15.25
C SER A 562 6.17 -1.53 14.31
N THR A 563 7.05 -0.72 14.87
CA THR A 563 8.06 0.02 14.12
C THR A 563 9.21 -0.87 13.62
N GLN A 564 9.37 -2.08 14.17
CA GLN A 564 10.47 -3.00 13.89
C GLN A 564 10.07 -4.17 12.98
N THR A 565 10.81 -4.37 11.89
CA THR A 565 10.68 -5.53 11.00
C THR A 565 11.57 -6.66 11.50
N ILE A 566 10.99 -7.78 11.91
CA ILE A 566 11.73 -8.99 12.31
C ILE A 566 12.17 -9.74 11.05
N ILE A 567 13.47 -9.95 10.90
CA ILE A 567 14.04 -10.75 9.80
C ILE A 567 14.29 -12.17 10.34
N PRO A 568 13.67 -13.22 9.76
CA PRO A 568 13.92 -14.60 10.14
C PRO A 568 15.40 -14.94 9.98
N ALA A 569 16.01 -15.51 11.01
CA ALA A 569 17.40 -15.96 10.96
C ALA A 569 17.58 -17.13 9.96
N GLY A 570 16.57 -18.00 9.88
CA GLY A 570 16.60 -19.17 9.02
C GLY A 570 16.32 -18.88 7.54
N PRO A 571 16.53 -19.88 6.68
CA PRO A 571 17.15 -21.17 7.01
C PRO A 571 18.68 -21.03 7.13
N SER A 572 19.33 -21.89 7.93
CA SER A 572 20.79 -21.87 8.14
C SER A 572 21.42 -23.21 7.74
N PRO A 573 22.45 -23.23 6.87
CA PRO A 573 22.96 -22.08 6.11
C PRO A 573 21.94 -21.59 5.07
N ASP A 574 22.13 -20.39 4.51
CA ASP A 574 21.23 -19.86 3.48
C ASP A 574 21.18 -20.76 2.23
N ILE A 575 22.32 -21.37 1.87
CA ILE A 575 22.47 -22.39 0.83
C ILE A 575 23.37 -23.52 1.36
N LEU A 576 23.01 -24.77 1.11
CA LEU A 576 23.82 -25.93 1.50
C LEU A 576 25.16 -25.99 0.72
N PRO A 577 26.22 -26.59 1.27
CA PRO A 577 27.47 -26.84 0.54
C PRO A 577 27.27 -27.69 -0.73
N LEU A 578 28.18 -27.59 -1.70
CA LEU A 578 28.08 -28.30 -2.99
C LEU A 578 28.01 -29.83 -2.85
N GLU A 579 28.61 -30.41 -1.81
CA GLU A 579 28.67 -31.86 -1.56
C GLU A 579 27.60 -32.38 -0.58
N ALA A 580 26.69 -31.52 -0.12
CA ALA A 580 25.63 -31.85 0.83
C ALA A 580 24.57 -32.82 0.31
#